data_AF-A0A353BIU2-F1
#
_entry.id   AF-A0A353BIU2-F1
#
_cell.length_a   1.000
_cell.length_b   1.000
_cell.length_c   1.000
_cell.angle_alpha   90.00
_cell.angle_beta   90.00
_cell.angle_gamma   90.00
#
_symmetry.space_group_name_H-M   'P 1'
#
loop_
_entity.id
_entity.type
_entity.pdbx_description
1 polymer ?
#
loop_
_entity_poly.entity_id
_entity_poly.type
_entity_poly.pdbx_seq_one_letter_code
_entity_poly.pdbx_strand_id
1 'polypeptide(L)'
;WSDSLLVAQGTSFIDSLRVPGMNDQSRLAANEARGKIYISLPGANQVAILDAGSHALLNTVGVAAGPHAMAYSPVSDEIYVACHYSDSLTVIRGSDDSVSTVYLGAAGDSTTSIIYNAFVQRIYYADENSGLVGIVNPFTKTVEAALGLPAGASAHPVALIEGDSGRVFVANSWGSSISVVGWSEDTKPYILWTEPAAGEAGVPFNRSLTVAFSEAIEPSSLAFTCSPNPGGWSVRWDETFRYLTLEHNHFVPGMPHTFTVTQASDPWGNGLVDTTGSAPNPWSFWVRAADTVRHDWAGGRYRIISVPLAPYDSSAAVNFGDDLGAYGQSGWRLFGYDPLSQANVETPPLRPGRGYWLSSVRSATLDAAGYRLPTENHESRIPLAAGWNLIGSPYDSLISIADCSVIDTGSLYLPFWDTLANAAVRQRLWVYSDTTLDLRNNGSWDRDTLTPLVPTHMLTPWQGYAAYATRPCSLYVRTILNKAAKAPSQGPPAADVHWSLKLSAGSGGETDNGVALGVSPRALPGYDRLDGEKPPAVSDAVRLLIPQREWGPGTWHEYASDFRPGADHIEWPVSLRLADQSAEAVLSYRLEGGLPPGQRLYLVERDNLKAIEI
;
A
#
# COMPACT_ATOMS: atom_id res chain seq x y z
N TRP A 1 -7.20 -66.72 -24.33
CA TRP A 1 -7.09 -65.46 -25.08
C TRP A 1 -8.48 -64.87 -25.13
N SER A 2 -8.70 -63.76 -24.43
CA SER A 2 -10.02 -63.14 -24.26
C SER A 2 -10.10 -61.90 -25.13
N ASP A 3 -11.23 -61.66 -25.77
CA ASP A 3 -11.56 -60.44 -26.51
C ASP A 3 -12.24 -59.40 -25.59
N SER A 4 -11.93 -59.44 -24.29
CA SER A 4 -12.60 -58.63 -23.27
C SER A 4 -11.63 -57.65 -22.60
N LEU A 5 -12.01 -56.37 -22.59
CA LEU A 5 -11.43 -55.30 -21.80
C LEU A 5 -12.03 -55.32 -20.38
N LEU A 6 -11.18 -55.15 -19.36
CA LEU A 6 -11.62 -55.07 -17.98
C LEU A 6 -11.76 -53.61 -17.54
N VAL A 7 -12.88 -53.27 -16.92
CA VAL A 7 -13.16 -51.95 -16.34
C VAL A 7 -13.00 -52.04 -14.83
N ALA A 8 -12.16 -51.16 -14.29
CA ALA A 8 -11.93 -51.06 -12.85
C ALA A 8 -12.16 -49.62 -12.37
N GLN A 9 -12.65 -49.49 -11.14
CA GLN A 9 -12.79 -48.20 -10.46
C GLN A 9 -12.16 -48.33 -9.07
N GLY A 10 -11.12 -47.53 -8.83
CA GLY A 10 -10.31 -47.64 -7.61
C GLY A 10 -9.67 -49.03 -7.50
N THR A 11 -10.03 -49.78 -6.45
CA THR A 11 -9.50 -51.12 -6.18
C THR A 11 -10.41 -52.27 -6.64
N SER A 12 -11.55 -51.96 -7.29
CA SER A 12 -12.56 -52.95 -7.66
C SER A 12 -12.69 -53.09 -9.17
N PHE A 13 -12.79 -54.33 -9.64
CA PHE A 13 -13.26 -54.64 -10.98
C PHE A 13 -14.78 -54.49 -11.02
N ILE A 14 -15.29 -53.74 -11.99
CA ILE A 14 -16.71 -53.36 -12.04
C ILE A 14 -17.42 -53.82 -13.31
N ASP A 15 -16.71 -54.08 -14.40
CA ASP A 15 -17.34 -54.53 -15.66
C ASP A 15 -16.32 -55.17 -16.63
N SER A 16 -16.78 -56.06 -17.52
CA SER A 16 -15.98 -56.56 -18.66
C SER A 16 -16.68 -56.26 -19.97
N LEU A 17 -15.98 -55.59 -20.87
CA LEU A 17 -16.48 -55.23 -22.19
C LEU A 17 -15.87 -56.12 -23.26
N ARG A 18 -16.70 -56.73 -24.10
CA ARG A 18 -16.24 -57.47 -25.27
C ARG A 18 -15.97 -56.53 -26.44
N VAL A 19 -14.74 -56.53 -26.98
CA VAL A 19 -14.34 -55.74 -28.14
C VAL A 19 -13.94 -56.67 -29.28
N PRO A 20 -14.75 -56.77 -30.36
CA PRO A 20 -14.46 -57.65 -31.48
C PRO A 20 -13.08 -57.39 -32.10
N GLY A 21 -12.31 -58.45 -32.32
CA GLY A 21 -10.97 -58.37 -32.91
C GLY A 21 -9.85 -58.07 -31.92
N MET A 22 -10.16 -57.83 -30.64
CA MET A 22 -9.16 -57.63 -29.59
C MET A 22 -8.40 -58.93 -29.31
N ASN A 23 -7.09 -58.82 -29.08
CA ASN A 23 -6.22 -59.92 -28.67
C ASN A 23 -5.19 -59.45 -27.63
N ASP A 24 -4.22 -60.30 -27.31
CA ASP A 24 -3.13 -60.04 -26.37
C ASP A 24 -2.14 -58.95 -26.80
N GLN A 25 -2.11 -58.64 -28.09
CA GLN A 25 -1.27 -57.59 -28.65
C GLN A 25 -2.00 -56.24 -28.71
N SER A 26 -3.30 -56.20 -28.47
CA SER A 26 -4.07 -54.95 -28.38
C SER A 26 -3.56 -54.06 -27.25
N ARG A 27 -3.55 -52.75 -27.50
CA ARG A 27 -3.26 -51.69 -26.53
C ARG A 27 -4.37 -50.65 -26.58
N LEU A 28 -4.45 -49.84 -25.53
CA LEU A 28 -5.46 -48.80 -25.38
C LEU A 28 -4.82 -47.42 -25.23
N ALA A 29 -5.52 -46.39 -25.70
CA ALA A 29 -5.24 -44.99 -25.42
C ALA A 29 -6.57 -44.26 -25.16
N ALA A 30 -6.55 -43.24 -24.32
CA ALA A 30 -7.72 -42.43 -24.02
C ALA A 30 -7.57 -41.02 -24.59
N ASN A 31 -8.64 -40.51 -25.21
CA ASN A 31 -8.83 -39.08 -25.43
C ASN A 31 -9.81 -38.59 -24.38
N GLU A 32 -9.29 -38.11 -23.26
CA GLU A 32 -10.10 -37.64 -22.13
C GLU A 32 -10.92 -36.40 -22.51
N ALA A 33 -10.38 -35.50 -23.35
CA ALA A 33 -11.06 -34.30 -23.79
C ALA A 33 -12.33 -34.59 -24.61
N ARG A 34 -12.39 -35.75 -25.26
CA ARG A 34 -13.53 -36.18 -26.09
C ARG A 34 -14.31 -37.36 -25.51
N GLY A 35 -13.90 -37.88 -24.35
CA GLY A 35 -14.52 -39.05 -23.74
C GLY A 35 -14.47 -40.29 -24.65
N LYS A 36 -13.36 -40.52 -25.35
CA LYS A 36 -13.18 -41.67 -26.27
C LYS A 36 -12.05 -42.59 -25.82
N ILE A 37 -12.23 -43.90 -26.00
CA ILE A 37 -11.20 -44.93 -25.81
C ILE A 37 -10.85 -45.53 -27.18
N TYR A 38 -9.57 -45.59 -27.49
CA TYR A 38 -9.04 -46.15 -28.73
C TYR A 38 -8.36 -47.48 -28.42
N ILE A 39 -8.65 -48.52 -29.20
CA ILE A 39 -8.11 -49.87 -28.99
C ILE A 39 -7.49 -50.36 -30.31
N SER A 40 -6.21 -50.71 -30.29
CA SER A 40 -5.54 -51.26 -31.45
C SER A 40 -6.00 -52.70 -31.72
N LEU A 41 -6.28 -53.00 -32.98
CA LEU A 41 -6.69 -54.33 -33.46
C LEU A 41 -5.66 -54.84 -34.48
N PRO A 42 -4.51 -55.38 -34.02
CA PRO A 42 -3.40 -55.74 -34.89
C PRO A 42 -3.79 -56.70 -36.01
N GLY A 43 -4.60 -57.72 -35.71
CA GLY A 43 -5.04 -58.73 -36.67
C GLY A 43 -5.98 -58.20 -37.78
N ALA A 44 -6.59 -57.03 -37.57
CA ALA A 44 -7.49 -56.40 -38.53
C ALA A 44 -6.90 -55.15 -39.20
N ASN A 45 -5.70 -54.70 -38.78
CA ASN A 45 -5.11 -53.41 -39.17
C ASN A 45 -6.10 -52.24 -38.95
N GLN A 46 -6.74 -52.23 -37.79
CA GLN A 46 -7.76 -51.25 -37.43
C GLN A 46 -7.55 -50.72 -36.02
N VAL A 47 -8.18 -49.58 -35.72
CA VAL A 47 -8.38 -49.08 -34.34
C VAL A 47 -9.88 -48.99 -34.09
N ALA A 48 -10.35 -49.66 -33.03
CA ALA A 48 -11.72 -49.48 -32.53
C ALA A 48 -11.80 -48.25 -31.64
N ILE A 49 -12.88 -47.48 -31.79
CA ILE A 49 -13.14 -46.24 -31.05
C ILE A 49 -14.42 -46.45 -30.25
N LEU A 50 -14.32 -46.32 -28.94
CA LEU A 50 -15.40 -46.53 -28.00
C LEU A 50 -15.74 -45.24 -27.27
N ASP A 51 -16.99 -45.09 -26.89
CA ASP A 51 -17.43 -44.07 -25.96
C ASP A 51 -17.00 -44.44 -24.53
N ALA A 52 -16.28 -43.56 -23.85
CA ALA A 52 -15.70 -43.85 -22.54
C ALA A 52 -16.75 -43.95 -21.42
N GLY A 53 -17.94 -43.35 -21.60
CA GLY A 53 -19.00 -43.38 -20.59
C GLY A 53 -19.94 -44.57 -20.73
N SER A 54 -20.39 -44.85 -21.94
CA SER A 54 -21.33 -45.93 -22.26
C SER A 54 -20.65 -47.23 -22.68
N HIS A 55 -19.34 -47.21 -22.94
CA HIS A 55 -18.55 -48.33 -23.45
C HIS A 55 -19.01 -48.83 -24.84
N ALA A 56 -19.86 -48.07 -25.54
CA ALA A 56 -20.36 -48.44 -26.86
C ALA A 56 -19.27 -48.31 -27.92
N LEU A 57 -19.17 -49.29 -28.83
CA LEU A 57 -18.35 -49.17 -30.03
C LEU A 57 -18.96 -48.09 -30.95
N LEU A 58 -18.23 -46.99 -31.12
CA LEU A 58 -18.64 -45.85 -31.95
C LEU A 58 -18.23 -46.05 -33.41
N ASN A 59 -16.98 -46.48 -33.62
CA ASN A 59 -16.39 -46.59 -34.95
C ASN A 59 -15.21 -47.58 -34.97
N THR A 60 -14.81 -48.01 -36.16
CA THR A 60 -13.56 -48.73 -36.43
C THR A 60 -12.88 -48.09 -37.62
N VAL A 61 -11.66 -47.58 -37.44
CA VAL A 61 -10.91 -46.90 -38.49
C VAL A 61 -9.75 -47.77 -38.99
N GLY A 62 -9.50 -47.75 -40.29
CA GLY A 62 -8.35 -48.44 -40.90
C GLY A 62 -7.06 -47.70 -40.62
N VAL A 63 -6.00 -48.44 -40.30
CA VAL A 63 -4.66 -47.89 -40.00
C VAL A 63 -3.58 -48.71 -40.71
N ALA A 64 -2.32 -48.27 -40.64
CA ALA A 64 -1.20 -49.02 -41.20
C ALA A 64 -0.98 -50.37 -40.50
N ALA A 65 -0.18 -51.24 -41.11
CA ALA A 65 -0.08 -52.64 -40.71
C ALA A 65 0.50 -52.84 -39.29
N GLY A 66 -0.17 -53.68 -38.49
CA GLY A 66 0.24 -54.01 -37.13
C GLY A 66 0.14 -52.85 -36.14
N PRO A 67 -1.02 -52.18 -35.98
CA PRO A 67 -1.18 -51.17 -34.95
C PRO A 67 -0.88 -51.76 -33.57
N HIS A 68 0.03 -51.16 -32.83
CA HIS A 68 0.49 -51.66 -31.54
C HIS A 68 0.20 -50.64 -30.44
N ALA A 69 1.09 -49.68 -30.22
CA ALA A 69 0.95 -48.65 -29.18
C ALA A 69 0.29 -47.36 -29.72
N MET A 70 -0.34 -46.58 -28.84
CA MET A 70 -1.01 -45.33 -29.20
C MET A 70 -0.77 -44.26 -28.14
N ALA A 71 -0.65 -43.00 -28.56
CA ALA A 71 -0.53 -41.84 -27.67
C ALA A 71 -1.49 -40.73 -28.09
N TYR A 72 -2.11 -40.07 -27.11
CA TYR A 72 -2.95 -38.90 -27.33
C TYR A 72 -2.14 -37.61 -27.19
N SER A 73 -2.22 -36.73 -28.18
CA SER A 73 -1.69 -35.38 -28.10
C SER A 73 -2.82 -34.37 -27.84
N PRO A 74 -2.92 -33.79 -26.64
CA PRO A 74 -3.94 -32.78 -26.32
C PRO A 74 -3.74 -31.46 -27.07
N VAL A 75 -2.52 -31.14 -27.51
CA VAL A 75 -2.22 -29.88 -28.23
C VAL A 75 -2.70 -29.87 -29.68
N SER A 76 -2.80 -31.04 -30.32
CA SER A 76 -3.36 -31.18 -31.66
C SER A 76 -4.74 -31.86 -31.67
N ASP A 77 -5.18 -32.42 -30.54
CA ASP A 77 -6.36 -33.27 -30.40
C ASP A 77 -6.33 -34.49 -31.34
N GLU A 78 -5.19 -35.18 -31.38
CA GLU A 78 -4.93 -36.31 -32.29
C GLU A 78 -4.36 -37.53 -31.55
N ILE A 79 -4.70 -38.73 -32.03
CA ILE A 79 -4.16 -40.01 -31.58
C ILE A 79 -3.10 -40.47 -32.57
N TYR A 80 -1.87 -40.66 -32.10
CA TYR A 80 -0.77 -41.20 -32.87
C TYR A 80 -0.66 -42.70 -32.62
N VAL A 81 -0.74 -43.49 -33.69
CA VAL A 81 -0.75 -44.95 -33.68
C VAL A 81 0.58 -45.44 -34.24
N ALA A 82 1.38 -46.07 -33.39
CA ALA A 82 2.57 -46.81 -33.76
C ALA A 82 2.14 -48.10 -34.47
N CYS A 83 2.58 -48.27 -35.71
CA CYS A 83 2.26 -49.42 -36.54
C CYS A 83 3.55 -50.23 -36.73
N HIS A 84 3.63 -51.38 -36.06
CA HIS A 84 4.85 -52.18 -35.94
C HIS A 84 5.39 -52.65 -37.29
N TYR A 85 4.59 -52.73 -38.35
CA TYR A 85 5.03 -53.21 -39.66
C TYR A 85 4.96 -52.11 -40.74
N SER A 86 5.08 -50.84 -40.35
CA SER A 86 5.05 -49.69 -41.26
C SER A 86 6.07 -48.64 -40.86
N ASP A 87 6.70 -48.02 -41.85
CA ASP A 87 7.60 -46.86 -41.76
C ASP A 87 6.91 -45.52 -41.40
N SER A 88 5.73 -45.58 -40.77
CA SER A 88 4.89 -44.41 -40.53
C SER A 88 4.05 -44.54 -39.26
N LEU A 89 3.69 -43.39 -38.68
CA LEU A 89 2.64 -43.31 -37.68
C LEU A 89 1.32 -43.00 -38.36
N THR A 90 0.27 -43.74 -38.01
CA THR A 90 -1.09 -43.36 -38.38
C THR A 90 -1.62 -42.35 -37.36
N VAL A 91 -2.22 -41.25 -37.81
CA VAL A 91 -2.76 -40.18 -36.95
C VAL A 91 -4.27 -40.11 -37.12
N ILE A 92 -5.01 -40.33 -36.04
CA ILE A 92 -6.48 -40.26 -35.99
C ILE A 92 -6.87 -38.95 -35.31
N ARG A 93 -7.61 -38.09 -36.01
CA ARG A 93 -8.09 -36.83 -35.45
C ARG A 93 -9.25 -37.07 -34.48
N GLY A 94 -9.15 -36.55 -33.26
CA GLY A 94 -10.14 -36.80 -32.20
C GLY A 94 -11.53 -36.24 -32.49
N SER A 95 -11.62 -35.18 -33.32
CA SER A 95 -12.88 -34.50 -33.61
C SER A 95 -13.81 -35.25 -34.56
N ASP A 96 -13.25 -35.92 -35.56
CA ASP A 96 -14.02 -36.55 -36.65
C ASP A 96 -13.53 -37.95 -37.03
N ASP A 97 -12.56 -38.49 -36.29
CA ASP A 97 -11.93 -39.80 -36.51
C ASP A 97 -11.27 -39.93 -37.90
N SER A 98 -10.98 -38.82 -38.57
CA SER A 98 -10.27 -38.84 -39.85
C SER A 98 -8.82 -39.27 -39.68
N VAL A 99 -8.32 -40.02 -40.67
CA VAL A 99 -7.00 -40.66 -40.63
C VAL A 99 -6.02 -39.91 -41.55
N SER A 100 -4.83 -39.66 -41.02
CA SER A 100 -3.67 -39.12 -41.74
C SER A 100 -2.39 -39.87 -41.36
N THR A 101 -1.25 -39.53 -41.95
CA THR A 101 0.00 -40.26 -41.76
C THR A 101 1.16 -39.29 -41.49
N VAL A 102 2.06 -39.67 -40.58
CA VAL A 102 3.37 -39.05 -40.40
C VAL A 102 4.43 -40.05 -40.85
N TYR A 103 5.16 -39.71 -41.90
CA TYR A 103 6.25 -40.55 -42.40
C TYR A 103 7.48 -40.41 -41.50
N LEU A 104 8.02 -41.54 -41.06
CA LEU A 104 9.16 -41.58 -40.12
C LEU A 104 10.52 -41.68 -40.83
N GLY A 105 10.55 -42.06 -42.11
CA GLY A 105 11.75 -42.17 -42.92
C GLY A 105 12.37 -43.56 -42.89
N ALA A 106 13.70 -43.68 -42.99
CA ALA A 106 14.43 -44.97 -43.00
C ALA A 106 14.44 -45.71 -41.64
N ALA A 107 13.81 -45.12 -40.62
CA ALA A 107 13.46 -45.72 -39.35
C ALA A 107 11.93 -45.68 -39.21
N GLY A 108 11.32 -46.74 -38.71
CA GLY A 108 9.88 -46.81 -38.44
C GLY A 108 9.30 -48.23 -38.51
N ASP A 109 10.00 -49.20 -39.10
CA ASP A 109 9.47 -50.54 -39.40
C ASP A 109 9.32 -51.48 -38.19
N SER A 110 9.50 -50.98 -36.97
CA SER A 110 9.27 -51.67 -35.69
C SER A 110 9.01 -50.68 -34.56
N THR A 111 8.02 -49.80 -34.73
CA THR A 111 7.59 -48.91 -33.65
C THR A 111 6.84 -49.67 -32.56
N THR A 112 7.44 -49.76 -31.37
CA THR A 112 6.93 -50.61 -30.27
C THR A 112 6.20 -49.81 -29.19
N SER A 113 6.66 -48.59 -28.92
CA SER A 113 6.13 -47.70 -27.89
C SER A 113 6.04 -46.27 -28.42
N ILE A 114 5.01 -45.55 -27.98
CA ILE A 114 4.79 -44.15 -28.32
C ILE A 114 4.19 -43.43 -27.12
N ILE A 115 4.67 -42.23 -26.82
CA ILE A 115 4.15 -41.38 -25.73
C ILE A 115 4.06 -39.93 -26.20
N TYR A 116 3.19 -39.16 -25.55
CA TYR A 116 3.19 -37.72 -25.63
C TYR A 116 3.91 -37.17 -24.39
N ASN A 117 4.91 -36.32 -24.60
CA ASN A 117 5.56 -35.58 -23.52
C ASN A 117 4.86 -34.23 -23.40
N ALA A 118 4.15 -34.00 -22.29
CA ALA A 118 3.35 -32.81 -22.05
C ALA A 118 4.21 -31.57 -21.79
N PHE A 119 5.42 -31.76 -21.24
CA PHE A 119 6.32 -30.65 -20.93
C PHE A 119 6.88 -30.01 -22.21
N VAL A 120 7.39 -30.82 -23.14
CA VAL A 120 7.94 -30.32 -24.42
C VAL A 120 6.92 -30.30 -25.56
N GLN A 121 5.71 -30.82 -25.33
CA GLN A 121 4.63 -30.95 -26.29
C GLN A 121 5.04 -31.68 -27.57
N ARG A 122 5.71 -32.82 -27.42
CA ARG A 122 6.19 -33.66 -28.54
C ARG A 122 5.76 -35.10 -28.39
N ILE A 123 5.68 -35.79 -29.52
CA ILE A 123 5.45 -37.23 -29.57
C ILE A 123 6.81 -37.93 -29.66
N TYR A 124 7.07 -38.86 -28.74
CA TYR A 124 8.26 -39.71 -28.76
C TYR A 124 7.85 -41.12 -29.15
N TYR A 125 8.59 -41.74 -30.06
CA TYR A 125 8.41 -43.14 -30.42
C TYR A 125 9.71 -43.92 -30.30
N ALA A 126 9.59 -45.17 -29.89
CA ALA A 126 10.68 -46.13 -29.84
C ALA A 126 10.65 -46.98 -31.11
N ASP A 127 11.74 -47.00 -31.86
CA ASP A 127 11.97 -47.93 -32.95
C ASP A 127 12.93 -49.02 -32.48
N GLU A 128 12.39 -50.22 -32.29
CA GLU A 128 13.13 -51.33 -31.74
C GLU A 128 14.27 -51.76 -32.66
N ASN A 129 14.04 -51.86 -33.98
CA ASN A 129 15.04 -52.41 -34.91
C ASN A 129 16.15 -51.42 -35.22
N SER A 130 15.81 -50.13 -35.36
CA SER A 130 16.81 -49.11 -35.64
C SER A 130 17.61 -48.72 -34.39
N GLY A 131 17.08 -49.04 -33.20
CA GLY A 131 17.65 -48.63 -31.92
C GLY A 131 17.59 -47.12 -31.66
N LEU A 132 16.59 -46.46 -32.25
CA LEU A 132 16.43 -45.01 -32.20
C LEU A 132 15.19 -44.62 -31.40
N VAL A 133 15.25 -43.45 -30.78
CA VAL A 133 14.06 -42.75 -30.28
C VAL A 133 13.80 -41.56 -31.18
N GLY A 134 12.68 -41.60 -31.89
CA GLY A 134 12.27 -40.50 -32.77
C GLY A 134 11.35 -39.51 -32.06
N ILE A 135 11.45 -38.24 -32.47
CA ILE A 135 10.68 -37.12 -31.94
C ILE A 135 9.87 -36.51 -33.08
N VAL A 136 8.56 -36.46 -32.91
CA VAL A 136 7.61 -35.88 -33.86
C VAL A 136 6.99 -34.63 -33.26
N ASN A 137 6.96 -33.57 -34.06
CA ASN A 137 6.21 -32.36 -33.76
C ASN A 137 4.74 -32.55 -34.16
N PRO A 138 3.80 -32.53 -33.20
CA PRO A 138 2.39 -32.77 -33.49
C PRO A 138 1.75 -31.64 -34.30
N PHE A 139 2.27 -30.42 -34.24
CA PHE A 139 1.74 -29.26 -34.98
C PHE A 139 2.12 -29.32 -36.47
N THR A 140 3.38 -29.61 -36.76
CA THR A 140 3.88 -29.65 -38.15
C THR A 140 3.73 -31.03 -38.79
N LYS A 141 3.47 -32.07 -37.99
CA LYS A 141 3.37 -33.47 -38.43
C LYS A 141 4.64 -33.98 -39.10
N THR A 142 5.79 -33.57 -38.58
CA THR A 142 7.11 -33.94 -39.09
C THR A 142 8.00 -34.50 -37.98
N VAL A 143 8.93 -35.39 -38.35
CA VAL A 143 10.02 -35.83 -37.46
C VAL A 143 11.00 -34.66 -37.29
N GLU A 144 11.23 -34.25 -36.03
CA GLU A 144 12.21 -33.21 -35.67
C GLU A 144 13.60 -33.79 -35.42
N ALA A 145 13.67 -34.99 -34.83
CA ALA A 145 14.93 -35.66 -34.52
C ALA A 145 14.75 -37.18 -34.45
N ALA A 146 15.84 -37.91 -34.72
CA ALA A 146 15.98 -39.34 -34.43
C ALA A 146 17.25 -39.53 -33.62
N LEU A 147 17.10 -39.94 -32.35
CA LEU A 147 18.19 -39.99 -31.38
C LEU A 147 18.76 -41.40 -31.31
N GLY A 148 20.05 -41.51 -31.61
CA GLY A 148 20.83 -42.73 -31.35
C GLY A 148 21.08 -42.90 -29.86
N LEU A 149 20.77 -44.09 -29.35
CA LEU A 149 21.07 -44.43 -27.96
C LEU A 149 22.57 -44.82 -27.80
N PRO A 150 23.18 -44.63 -26.62
CA PRO A 150 24.63 -44.77 -26.44
C PRO A 150 25.19 -46.11 -26.91
N ALA A 151 26.26 -46.06 -27.72
CA ALA A 151 26.93 -47.22 -28.30
C ALA A 151 27.55 -48.11 -27.20
N GLY A 152 26.91 -49.24 -26.94
CA GLY A 152 27.29 -50.19 -25.88
C GLY A 152 26.11 -51.01 -25.39
N ALA A 153 24.90 -50.48 -25.51
CA ALA A 153 23.67 -51.26 -25.46
C ALA A 153 23.34 -51.73 -26.87
N SER A 154 23.00 -53.00 -27.06
CA SER A 154 22.05 -53.38 -28.11
C SER A 154 20.72 -52.71 -27.74
N ALA A 155 20.64 -51.40 -28.00
CA ALA A 155 19.58 -50.55 -27.48
C ALA A 155 18.37 -50.75 -28.37
N HIS A 156 17.57 -51.74 -28.01
CA HIS A 156 16.27 -52.01 -28.60
C HIS A 156 15.23 -51.34 -27.69
N PRO A 157 14.86 -50.07 -27.97
CA PRO A 157 13.92 -49.37 -27.13
C PRO A 157 12.55 -50.03 -27.25
N VAL A 158 11.99 -50.46 -26.12
CA VAL A 158 10.72 -51.22 -26.09
C VAL A 158 9.63 -50.55 -25.27
N ALA A 159 9.99 -49.64 -24.37
CA ALA A 159 9.05 -48.86 -23.59
C ALA A 159 9.59 -47.45 -23.35
N LEU A 160 8.69 -46.48 -23.45
CA LEU A 160 8.93 -45.08 -23.13
C LEU A 160 8.04 -44.67 -21.96
N ILE A 161 8.62 -43.97 -20.99
CA ILE A 161 7.87 -43.38 -19.87
C ILE A 161 8.28 -41.91 -19.78
N GLU A 162 7.28 -41.03 -19.73
CA GLU A 162 7.49 -39.62 -19.45
C GLU A 162 8.01 -39.44 -18.01
N GLY A 163 9.07 -38.64 -17.86
CA GLY A 163 9.62 -38.23 -16.58
C GLY A 163 9.53 -36.72 -16.39
N ASP A 164 9.90 -36.27 -15.19
CA ASP A 164 9.86 -34.85 -14.85
C ASP A 164 10.80 -34.01 -15.74
N SER A 165 10.42 -32.76 -15.96
CA SER A 165 11.22 -31.74 -16.67
C SER A 165 11.55 -32.12 -18.12
N GLY A 166 10.58 -32.69 -18.84
CA GLY A 166 10.74 -33.01 -20.27
C GLY A 166 11.63 -34.22 -20.57
N ARG A 167 11.96 -35.03 -19.56
CA ARG A 167 12.74 -36.26 -19.75
C ARG A 167 11.85 -37.40 -20.22
N VAL A 168 12.43 -38.32 -20.98
CA VAL A 168 11.83 -39.60 -21.36
C VAL A 168 12.77 -40.72 -20.97
N PHE A 169 12.28 -41.65 -20.16
CA PHE A 169 13.00 -42.87 -19.80
C PHE A 169 12.72 -43.94 -20.84
N VAL A 170 13.78 -44.62 -21.28
CA VAL A 170 13.75 -45.60 -22.37
C VAL A 170 14.26 -46.94 -21.84
N ALA A 171 13.40 -47.95 -21.81
CA ALA A 171 13.80 -49.31 -21.45
C ALA A 171 14.38 -50.03 -22.68
N ASN A 172 15.58 -50.61 -22.54
CA ASN A 172 16.28 -51.28 -23.63
C ASN A 172 16.25 -52.81 -23.45
N SER A 173 15.57 -53.55 -24.34
CA SER A 173 15.29 -54.99 -24.16
C SER A 173 16.54 -55.87 -24.24
N TRP A 174 17.55 -55.52 -25.05
CA TRP A 174 18.81 -56.29 -25.16
C TRP A 174 20.00 -55.61 -24.47
N GLY A 175 19.82 -54.39 -23.96
CA GLY A 175 20.86 -53.59 -23.33
C GLY A 175 20.96 -53.74 -21.80
N SER A 176 19.98 -54.39 -21.15
CA SER A 176 19.85 -54.46 -19.68
C SER A 176 20.02 -53.08 -19.01
N SER A 177 19.50 -52.03 -19.63
CA SER A 177 19.72 -50.64 -19.22
C SER A 177 18.50 -49.76 -19.46
N ILE A 178 18.46 -48.63 -18.76
CA ILE A 178 17.52 -47.54 -19.02
C ILE A 178 18.32 -46.36 -19.54
N SER A 179 17.93 -45.84 -20.70
CA SER A 179 18.46 -44.58 -21.23
C SER A 179 17.54 -43.42 -20.84
N VAL A 180 18.11 -42.23 -20.65
CA VAL A 180 17.35 -41.01 -20.38
C VAL A 180 17.55 -40.07 -21.55
N VAL A 181 16.45 -39.77 -22.25
CA VAL A 181 16.42 -38.76 -23.30
C VAL A 181 15.92 -37.47 -22.66
N GLY A 182 16.78 -36.44 -22.65
CA GLY A 182 16.41 -35.11 -22.20
C GLY A 182 16.12 -34.20 -23.39
N TRP A 183 15.31 -33.18 -23.15
CA TRP A 183 15.22 -32.01 -24.01
C TRP A 183 16.02 -30.89 -23.37
N SER A 184 17.01 -30.34 -24.09
CA SER A 184 17.64 -29.07 -23.72
C SER A 184 17.20 -28.01 -24.72
N GLU A 185 16.64 -26.92 -24.20
CA GLU A 185 16.70 -25.65 -24.90
C GLU A 185 18.05 -25.02 -24.52
N ASP A 186 18.83 -24.54 -25.49
CA ASP A 186 20.14 -23.90 -25.23
C ASP A 186 20.03 -22.35 -25.24
N THR A 187 18.81 -21.83 -25.38
CA THR A 187 18.54 -20.40 -25.29
C THR A 187 18.74 -19.96 -23.85
N LYS A 188 19.50 -18.88 -23.65
CA LYS A 188 19.79 -18.37 -22.30
C LYS A 188 18.92 -17.16 -22.01
N PRO A 189 18.33 -17.07 -20.81
CA PRO A 189 17.56 -15.90 -20.44
C PRO A 189 18.45 -14.66 -20.34
N TYR A 190 17.89 -13.49 -20.66
CA TYR A 190 18.51 -12.19 -20.46
C TYR A 190 17.44 -11.14 -20.06
N ILE A 191 17.88 -10.01 -19.49
CA ILE A 191 16.96 -8.95 -19.03
C ILE A 191 16.57 -8.03 -20.19
N LEU A 192 15.28 -7.96 -20.52
CA LEU A 192 14.76 -7.07 -21.56
C LEU A 192 14.76 -5.60 -21.11
N TRP A 193 14.20 -5.32 -19.94
CA TRP A 193 14.11 -3.98 -19.38
C TRP A 193 13.93 -4.03 -17.86
N THR A 194 14.23 -2.92 -17.21
CA THR A 194 14.07 -2.72 -15.77
C THR A 194 13.31 -1.43 -15.48
N GLU A 195 12.58 -1.42 -14.36
CA GLU A 195 12.01 -0.21 -13.78
C GLU A 195 12.39 -0.16 -12.29
N PRO A 196 13.03 0.91 -11.80
CA PRO A 196 13.57 2.04 -12.55
C PRO A 196 14.60 1.62 -13.59
N ALA A 197 14.66 2.38 -14.68
CA ALA A 197 15.60 2.14 -15.77
C ALA A 197 17.05 2.45 -15.34
N ALA A 198 18.01 1.85 -16.03
CA ALA A 198 19.42 2.13 -15.80
C ALA A 198 19.74 3.62 -16.02
N GLY A 199 20.30 4.27 -14.99
CA GLY A 199 20.61 5.69 -14.97
C GLY A 199 19.42 6.61 -14.70
N GLU A 200 18.22 6.08 -14.45
CA GLU A 200 17.05 6.89 -14.12
C GLU A 200 17.32 7.73 -12.86
N ALA A 201 16.97 9.01 -12.90
CA ALA A 201 17.16 9.94 -11.79
C ALA A 201 15.82 10.43 -11.24
N GLY A 202 15.78 10.77 -9.95
CA GLY A 202 14.57 11.26 -9.30
C GLY A 202 13.60 10.15 -8.89
N VAL A 203 14.08 8.91 -8.82
CA VAL A 203 13.27 7.73 -8.47
C VAL A 203 12.64 7.94 -7.09
N PRO A 204 11.30 7.76 -6.94
CA PRO A 204 10.65 7.75 -5.64
C PRO A 204 11.21 6.63 -4.76
N PHE A 205 11.48 6.92 -3.50
CA PHE A 205 12.08 5.94 -2.58
C PHE A 205 11.22 4.70 -2.31
N ASN A 206 9.92 4.73 -2.62
CA ASN A 206 9.00 3.59 -2.51
C ASN A 206 8.65 2.97 -3.88
N ARG A 207 9.39 3.32 -4.95
CA ARG A 207 9.19 2.73 -6.27
C ARG A 207 9.64 1.27 -6.23
N SER A 208 8.70 0.35 -6.43
CA SER A 208 8.98 -1.08 -6.56
C SER A 208 9.93 -1.35 -7.75
N LEU A 209 10.73 -2.40 -7.67
CA LEU A 209 11.60 -2.82 -8.77
C LEU A 209 10.87 -3.82 -9.66
N THR A 210 10.88 -3.58 -10.97
CA THR A 210 10.36 -4.53 -11.97
C THR A 210 11.46 -4.95 -12.92
N VAL A 211 11.52 -6.25 -13.22
CA VAL A 211 12.48 -6.85 -14.15
C VAL A 211 11.70 -7.71 -15.15
N ALA A 212 11.88 -7.45 -16.44
CA ALA A 212 11.34 -8.28 -17.51
C ALA A 212 12.44 -9.14 -18.13
N PHE A 213 12.20 -10.45 -18.20
CA PHE A 213 13.10 -11.43 -18.79
C PHE A 213 12.67 -11.82 -20.21
N SER A 214 13.62 -12.25 -21.04
CA SER A 214 13.38 -12.73 -22.41
C SER A 214 12.46 -13.96 -22.47
N GLU A 215 12.46 -14.74 -21.39
CA GLU A 215 11.74 -15.99 -21.22
C GLU A 215 11.42 -16.25 -19.74
N ALA A 216 10.72 -17.35 -19.47
CA ALA A 216 10.32 -17.69 -18.10
C ALA A 216 11.54 -18.05 -17.25
N ILE A 217 11.56 -17.59 -16.00
CA ILE A 217 12.59 -17.92 -15.01
C ILE A 217 12.03 -18.94 -14.02
N GLU A 218 12.81 -19.95 -13.66
CA GLU A 218 12.51 -20.85 -12.54
C GLU A 218 12.57 -20.05 -11.23
N PRO A 219 11.43 -19.77 -10.55
CA PRO A 219 11.40 -18.83 -9.42
C PRO A 219 12.33 -19.22 -8.27
N SER A 220 12.54 -20.52 -8.08
CA SER A 220 13.43 -21.04 -7.03
C SER A 220 14.93 -20.78 -7.29
N SER A 221 15.30 -20.41 -8.53
CA SER A 221 16.67 -20.07 -8.92
C SER A 221 17.06 -18.60 -8.68
N LEU A 222 16.08 -17.73 -8.38
CA LEU A 222 16.30 -16.30 -8.28
C LEU A 222 17.08 -15.92 -7.01
N ALA A 223 18.21 -15.24 -7.21
CA ALA A 223 18.93 -14.51 -6.17
C ALA A 223 19.29 -13.11 -6.65
N PHE A 224 19.25 -12.13 -5.74
CA PHE A 224 19.53 -10.74 -6.06
C PHE A 224 20.11 -9.97 -4.88
N THR A 225 20.72 -8.82 -5.17
CA THR A 225 21.22 -7.86 -4.18
C THR A 225 20.89 -6.43 -4.58
N CYS A 226 20.81 -5.55 -3.59
CA CYS A 226 20.69 -4.10 -3.79
C CYS A 226 21.66 -3.39 -2.84
N SER A 227 22.35 -2.36 -3.33
CA SER A 227 23.28 -1.56 -2.55
C SER A 227 23.05 -0.07 -2.81
N PRO A 228 22.67 0.74 -1.80
CA PRO A 228 22.27 0.33 -0.44
C PRO A 228 21.09 -0.65 -0.40
N ASN A 229 21.01 -1.47 0.64
CA ASN A 229 19.92 -2.45 0.79
C ASN A 229 18.76 -1.84 1.58
N PRO A 230 17.58 -1.60 0.98
CA PRO A 230 16.40 -1.13 1.72
C PRO A 230 15.84 -2.18 2.70
N GLY A 231 16.05 -3.47 2.44
CA GLY A 231 15.41 -4.56 3.19
C GLY A 231 13.89 -4.65 2.94
N GLY A 232 13.20 -5.52 3.67
CA GLY A 232 11.73 -5.69 3.55
C GLY A 232 11.27 -6.34 2.24
N TRP A 233 12.13 -7.13 1.59
CA TRP A 233 11.87 -7.69 0.28
C TRP A 233 10.66 -8.62 0.23
N SER A 234 9.78 -8.37 -0.73
CA SER A 234 8.69 -9.28 -1.11
C SER A 234 8.74 -9.51 -2.62
N VAL A 235 8.77 -10.78 -3.03
CA VAL A 235 8.88 -11.22 -4.42
C VAL A 235 7.50 -11.55 -4.98
N ARG A 236 7.19 -11.05 -6.18
CA ARG A 236 6.02 -11.45 -6.95
C ARG A 236 6.40 -11.72 -8.40
N TRP A 237 5.82 -12.76 -8.96
CA TRP A 237 5.93 -13.11 -10.37
C TRP A 237 4.55 -12.98 -11.02
N ASP A 238 4.56 -12.69 -12.32
CA ASP A 238 3.37 -12.89 -13.14
C ASP A 238 3.15 -14.39 -13.45
N GLU A 239 2.01 -14.71 -14.08
CA GLU A 239 1.65 -16.10 -14.40
C GLU A 239 2.60 -16.76 -15.40
N THR A 240 3.35 -15.97 -16.20
CA THR A 240 4.31 -16.48 -17.17
C THR A 240 5.73 -16.61 -16.62
N PHE A 241 5.97 -16.16 -15.38
CA PHE A 241 7.30 -16.07 -14.75
C PHE A 241 8.33 -15.28 -15.56
N ARG A 242 7.87 -14.30 -16.34
CA ARG A 242 8.71 -13.41 -17.17
C ARG A 242 8.85 -12.02 -16.56
N TYR A 243 7.94 -11.65 -15.66
CA TYR A 243 7.91 -10.35 -15.01
C TYR A 243 8.04 -10.54 -13.51
N LEU A 244 9.15 -10.07 -12.97
CA LEU A 244 9.44 -10.03 -11.55
C LEU A 244 9.12 -8.63 -11.01
N THR A 245 8.30 -8.55 -9.98
CA THR A 245 8.09 -7.33 -9.18
C THR A 245 8.58 -7.55 -7.76
N LEU A 246 9.43 -6.65 -7.28
CA LEU A 246 9.99 -6.65 -5.94
C LEU A 246 9.50 -5.44 -5.17
N GLU A 247 8.75 -5.68 -4.10
CA GLU A 247 8.45 -4.67 -3.09
C GLU A 247 9.54 -4.69 -2.01
N HIS A 248 9.76 -3.53 -1.38
CA HIS A 248 10.81 -3.34 -0.38
C HIS A 248 10.47 -2.14 0.53
N ASN A 249 11.23 -1.98 1.62
CA ASN A 249 11.18 -0.75 2.42
C ASN A 249 11.75 0.44 1.62
N HIS A 250 11.66 1.67 2.12
CA HIS A 250 12.15 2.82 1.37
C HIS A 250 13.64 2.75 1.03
N PHE A 251 13.98 3.07 -0.23
CA PHE A 251 15.36 3.34 -0.64
C PHE A 251 15.92 4.55 0.10
N VAL A 252 17.25 4.59 0.26
CA VAL A 252 17.89 5.71 0.94
C VAL A 252 17.87 6.96 0.04
N PRO A 253 17.34 8.11 0.50
CA PRO A 253 17.22 9.30 -0.33
C PRO A 253 18.57 9.91 -0.74
N GLY A 254 18.59 10.55 -1.92
CA GLY A 254 19.69 11.41 -2.36
C GLY A 254 20.97 10.71 -2.80
N MET A 255 20.94 9.39 -3.01
CA MET A 255 22.12 8.63 -3.43
C MET A 255 21.78 7.51 -4.43
N PRO A 256 22.76 7.03 -5.22
CA PRO A 256 22.53 5.94 -6.15
C PRO A 256 22.26 4.64 -5.42
N HIS A 257 21.34 3.84 -5.97
CA HIS A 257 21.18 2.44 -5.63
C HIS A 257 21.58 1.60 -6.83
N THR A 258 22.26 0.48 -6.57
CA THR A 258 22.65 -0.51 -7.57
C THR A 258 21.95 -1.82 -7.25
N PHE A 259 21.16 -2.31 -8.18
CA PHE A 259 20.51 -3.61 -8.10
C PHE A 259 21.22 -4.62 -8.99
N THR A 260 21.28 -5.87 -8.54
CA THR A 260 21.95 -6.96 -9.26
C THR A 260 21.11 -8.22 -9.13
N VAL A 261 20.74 -8.84 -10.27
CA VAL A 261 20.28 -10.23 -10.29
C VAL A 261 21.52 -11.10 -10.28
N THR A 262 21.82 -11.74 -9.15
CA THR A 262 23.06 -12.51 -8.95
C THR A 262 22.94 -13.95 -9.43
N GLN A 263 21.73 -14.52 -9.39
CA GLN A 263 21.41 -15.82 -9.97
C GLN A 263 19.98 -15.79 -10.52
N ALA A 264 19.81 -16.36 -11.70
CA ALA A 264 18.53 -16.70 -12.29
C ALA A 264 18.79 -17.73 -13.40
N SER A 265 17.92 -18.72 -13.49
CA SER A 265 17.94 -19.73 -14.54
C SER A 265 16.54 -19.96 -15.08
N ASP A 266 16.44 -20.33 -16.34
CA ASP A 266 15.20 -20.83 -16.91
C ASP A 266 14.84 -22.23 -16.32
N PRO A 267 13.66 -22.79 -16.62
CA PRO A 267 13.29 -24.15 -16.20
C PRO A 267 14.20 -25.27 -16.73
N TRP A 268 15.07 -24.99 -17.69
CA TRP A 268 16.04 -25.94 -18.26
C TRP A 268 17.44 -25.83 -17.62
N GLY A 269 17.65 -24.88 -16.71
CA GLY A 269 18.90 -24.68 -15.99
C GLY A 269 19.90 -23.76 -16.70
N ASN A 270 19.50 -23.07 -17.79
CA ASN A 270 20.36 -22.10 -18.44
C ASN A 270 20.44 -20.83 -17.60
N GLY A 271 21.66 -20.45 -17.21
CA GLY A 271 21.90 -19.23 -16.45
C GLY A 271 21.69 -17.95 -17.26
N LEU A 272 21.26 -16.90 -16.57
CA LEU A 272 21.13 -15.53 -17.07
C LEU A 272 22.43 -15.04 -17.73
N VAL A 273 22.31 -14.39 -18.89
CA VAL A 273 23.43 -13.78 -19.61
C VAL A 273 23.14 -12.33 -20.00
N ASP A 274 24.20 -11.56 -20.23
CA ASP A 274 24.12 -10.23 -20.82
C ASP A 274 24.25 -10.32 -22.34
N THR A 275 23.38 -9.62 -23.08
CA THR A 275 23.41 -9.58 -24.55
C THR A 275 23.30 -8.14 -25.08
N THR A 276 23.74 -7.91 -26.30
CA THR A 276 23.73 -6.56 -26.89
C THR A 276 22.29 -6.06 -27.08
N GLY A 277 21.94 -4.95 -26.43
CA GLY A 277 20.61 -4.35 -26.49
C GLY A 277 19.68 -4.75 -25.34
N SER A 278 20.14 -5.57 -24.39
CA SER A 278 19.45 -5.89 -23.14
C SER A 278 19.60 -4.76 -22.11
N ALA A 279 18.75 -4.73 -21.07
CA ALA A 279 19.02 -3.90 -19.90
C ALA A 279 20.27 -4.45 -19.16
N PRO A 280 21.08 -3.57 -18.56
CA PRO A 280 22.32 -3.98 -17.90
C PRO A 280 22.03 -4.69 -16.57
N ASN A 281 22.88 -5.66 -16.23
CA ASN A 281 22.90 -6.32 -14.92
C ASN A 281 24.36 -6.39 -14.41
N PRO A 282 24.75 -5.64 -13.37
CA PRO A 282 23.93 -4.79 -12.52
C PRO A 282 23.47 -3.48 -13.22
N TRP A 283 22.42 -2.86 -12.68
CA TRP A 283 22.03 -1.49 -13.05
C TRP A 283 21.92 -0.59 -11.82
N SER A 284 22.12 0.71 -12.05
CA SER A 284 22.01 1.73 -11.00
C SER A 284 20.94 2.76 -11.36
N PHE A 285 20.31 3.34 -10.35
CA PHE A 285 19.36 4.44 -10.48
C PHE A 285 19.53 5.43 -9.31
N TRP A 286 19.12 6.68 -9.51
CA TRP A 286 19.27 7.78 -8.56
C TRP A 286 17.96 8.07 -7.85
N VAL A 287 17.93 7.78 -6.55
CA VAL A 287 16.79 8.09 -5.69
C VAL A 287 16.81 9.58 -5.39
N ARG A 288 15.65 10.24 -5.52
CA ARG A 288 15.55 11.67 -5.25
C ARG A 288 16.01 12.01 -3.82
N ALA A 289 16.53 13.22 -3.62
CA ALA A 289 16.86 13.72 -2.29
C ALA A 289 15.61 13.82 -1.42
N ALA A 290 15.77 13.64 -0.11
CA ALA A 290 14.73 13.98 0.84
C ALA A 290 14.76 15.51 1.04
N ASP A 291 13.76 16.22 0.52
CA ASP A 291 13.53 17.61 0.88
C ASP A 291 13.07 17.64 2.35
N THR A 292 14.03 17.70 3.27
CA THR A 292 13.77 17.60 4.72
C THR A 292 13.56 18.99 5.30
N VAL A 293 12.29 19.32 5.59
CA VAL A 293 11.94 20.47 6.42
C VAL A 293 12.10 20.03 7.86
N ARG A 294 13.12 20.54 8.56
CA ARG A 294 13.46 20.11 9.92
C ARG A 294 12.90 21.06 10.98
N HIS A 295 12.55 20.52 12.14
CA HIS A 295 12.12 21.30 13.30
C HIS A 295 12.70 20.76 14.60
N ASP A 296 13.40 21.62 15.35
CA ASP A 296 13.93 21.25 16.66
C ASP A 296 12.81 21.15 17.70
N TRP A 297 12.50 19.91 18.07
CA TRP A 297 11.58 19.58 19.14
C TRP A 297 12.30 19.50 20.48
N ALA A 298 11.81 20.26 21.46
CA ALA A 298 12.23 20.10 22.85
C ALA A 298 11.24 19.17 23.56
N GLY A 299 11.74 18.03 24.05
CA GLY A 299 10.96 17.04 24.79
C GLY A 299 10.42 17.57 26.12
N GLY A 300 9.53 16.79 26.73
CA GLY A 300 8.97 17.07 28.05
C GLY A 300 7.70 17.93 28.06
N ARG A 301 7.15 18.28 26.90
CA ARG A 301 6.02 19.23 26.73
C ARG A 301 4.94 18.70 25.79
N TYR A 302 3.69 19.13 26.01
CA TYR A 302 2.65 19.06 24.97
C TYR A 302 2.74 20.27 24.04
N ARG A 303 2.60 20.04 22.73
CA ARG A 303 2.43 21.14 21.76
C ARG A 303 1.46 20.73 20.67
N ILE A 304 0.85 21.73 20.05
CA ILE A 304 0.18 21.52 18.77
C ILE A 304 1.22 21.77 17.68
N ILE A 305 1.50 20.74 16.92
CA ILE A 305 2.34 20.80 15.74
C ILE A 305 1.50 20.76 14.48
N SER A 306 2.11 21.11 13.36
CA SER A 306 1.61 20.77 12.04
C SER A 306 2.67 19.97 11.30
N VAL A 307 2.26 19.18 10.32
CA VAL A 307 3.20 18.56 9.38
C VAL A 307 3.13 19.36 8.08
N PRO A 308 4.17 20.16 7.76
CA PRO A 308 4.20 20.92 6.51
C PRO A 308 4.33 19.96 5.34
N LEU A 309 3.72 20.28 4.20
CA LEU A 309 3.70 19.42 3.00
C LEU A 309 3.00 18.07 3.21
N ALA A 310 2.75 17.34 2.12
CA ALA A 310 2.06 16.06 2.16
C ALA A 310 3.08 14.93 2.36
N PRO A 311 3.06 14.22 3.51
CA PRO A 311 3.95 13.09 3.67
C PRO A 311 3.56 11.97 2.70
N TYR A 312 4.52 11.14 2.29
CA TYR A 312 4.23 10.02 1.39
C TYR A 312 3.35 8.95 2.04
N ASP A 313 3.61 8.71 3.33
CA ASP A 313 2.81 7.89 4.21
C ASP A 313 2.16 8.79 5.26
N SER A 314 0.87 8.60 5.55
CA SER A 314 0.17 9.40 6.56
C SER A 314 0.37 8.89 8.00
N SER A 315 1.09 7.80 8.22
CA SER A 315 1.33 7.19 9.52
C SER A 315 2.32 7.99 10.35
N ALA A 316 1.92 8.40 11.56
CA ALA A 316 2.80 9.11 12.48
C ALA A 316 4.09 8.31 12.76
N ALA A 317 3.98 7.00 12.98
CA ALA A 317 5.12 6.15 13.33
C ALA A 317 6.17 6.06 12.20
N VAL A 318 5.73 6.10 10.94
CA VAL A 318 6.63 6.13 9.77
C VAL A 318 7.36 7.47 9.67
N ASN A 319 6.69 8.56 10.02
CA ASN A 319 7.23 9.90 9.83
C ASN A 319 8.07 10.42 10.99
N PHE A 320 7.86 9.93 12.23
CA PHE A 320 8.60 10.42 13.39
C PHE A 320 9.31 9.31 14.18
N GLY A 321 9.18 8.05 13.74
CA GLY A 321 9.69 6.90 14.50
C GLY A 321 11.22 6.80 14.50
N ASP A 322 11.86 7.29 13.45
CA ASP A 322 13.31 7.44 13.36
C ASP A 322 13.85 8.54 14.26
N ASP A 323 13.12 9.66 14.39
CA ASP A 323 13.50 10.79 15.24
C ASP A 323 13.21 10.55 16.73
N LEU A 324 11.99 10.10 17.03
CA LEU A 324 11.46 10.00 18.39
C LEU A 324 11.57 8.58 18.95
N GLY A 325 11.89 7.59 18.13
CA GLY A 325 11.94 6.17 18.49
C GLY A 325 10.56 5.50 18.46
N ALA A 326 10.43 4.39 19.20
CA ALA A 326 9.19 3.62 19.23
C ALA A 326 8.00 4.43 19.79
N TYR A 327 6.87 4.36 19.09
CA TYR A 327 5.60 4.96 19.50
C TYR A 327 5.05 4.28 20.76
N GLY A 328 4.56 5.06 21.74
CA GLY A 328 3.92 4.53 22.94
C GLY A 328 4.04 5.42 24.18
N GLN A 329 3.36 5.02 25.26
CA GLN A 329 3.23 5.82 26.49
C GLN A 329 4.56 6.22 27.15
N SER A 330 5.65 5.47 26.92
CA SER A 330 6.99 5.75 27.45
C SER A 330 7.90 6.51 26.48
N GLY A 331 7.45 6.75 25.24
CA GLY A 331 8.23 7.44 24.20
C GLY A 331 7.54 8.74 23.80
N TRP A 332 6.69 8.64 22.78
CA TRP A 332 5.94 9.76 22.23
C TRP A 332 4.54 9.34 21.79
N ARG A 333 3.62 10.31 21.79
CA ARG A 333 2.21 10.15 21.42
C ARG A 333 1.77 11.29 20.53
N LEU A 334 0.85 11.00 19.63
CA LEU A 334 0.28 11.96 18.68
C LEU A 334 -1.23 11.82 18.66
N PHE A 335 -1.95 12.93 18.80
CA PHE A 335 -3.40 12.99 18.74
C PHE A 335 -3.89 14.02 17.75
N GLY A 336 -5.01 13.73 17.10
CA GLY A 336 -5.71 14.64 16.19
C GLY A 336 -7.07 14.95 16.75
N TYR A 337 -7.45 16.22 16.77
CA TYR A 337 -8.78 16.61 17.18
C TYR A 337 -9.78 16.31 16.06
N ASP A 338 -10.84 15.58 16.39
CA ASP A 338 -12.00 15.39 15.52
C ASP A 338 -13.09 16.41 15.87
N PRO A 339 -13.39 17.37 15.00
CA PRO A 339 -14.36 18.42 15.27
C PRO A 339 -15.80 17.91 15.41
N LEU A 340 -16.13 16.78 14.82
CA LEU A 340 -17.50 16.24 14.83
C LEU A 340 -17.82 15.55 16.16
N SER A 341 -16.89 14.72 16.66
CA SER A 341 -17.02 14.07 17.96
C SER A 341 -16.52 14.93 19.13
N GLN A 342 -15.84 16.05 18.84
CA GLN A 342 -15.19 16.93 19.81
C GLN A 342 -14.19 16.20 20.71
N ALA A 343 -13.51 15.20 20.17
CA ALA A 343 -12.59 14.34 20.89
C ALA A 343 -11.22 14.26 20.21
N ASN A 344 -10.19 13.97 21.01
CA ASN A 344 -8.86 13.66 20.50
C ASN A 344 -8.79 12.19 20.10
N VAL A 345 -8.37 11.93 18.87
CA VAL A 345 -8.15 10.60 18.32
C VAL A 345 -6.64 10.34 18.31
N GLU A 346 -6.20 9.26 18.96
CA GLU A 346 -4.81 8.83 18.94
C GLU A 346 -4.45 8.26 17.56
N THR A 347 -3.18 8.43 17.14
CA THR A 347 -2.66 7.99 15.83
C THR A 347 -3.47 8.44 14.60
N PRO A 348 -3.86 9.72 14.49
CA PRO A 348 -4.58 10.20 13.31
C PRO A 348 -3.68 10.16 12.06
N PRO A 349 -4.26 10.02 10.85
CA PRO A 349 -3.49 10.19 9.63
C PRO A 349 -3.01 11.63 9.48
N LEU A 350 -1.72 11.77 9.19
CA LEU A 350 -1.05 13.04 8.87
C LEU A 350 -1.53 13.60 7.54
N ARG A 351 -1.87 14.89 7.54
CA ARG A 351 -2.38 15.63 6.38
C ARG A 351 -1.81 17.06 6.41
N PRO A 352 -1.41 17.61 5.25
CA PRO A 352 -1.01 19.01 5.14
C PRO A 352 -2.07 19.94 5.71
N GLY A 353 -1.65 20.96 6.44
CA GLY A 353 -2.54 22.01 6.93
C GLY A 353 -3.42 21.61 8.12
N ARG A 354 -3.30 20.37 8.61
CA ARG A 354 -3.94 19.92 9.86
C ARG A 354 -2.98 20.07 11.04
N GLY A 355 -3.52 20.41 12.21
CA GLY A 355 -2.79 20.46 13.47
C GLY A 355 -2.96 19.19 14.30
N TYR A 356 -1.95 18.85 15.10
CA TYR A 356 -1.86 17.63 15.90
C TYR A 356 -1.23 17.91 17.25
N TRP A 357 -1.78 17.31 18.31
CA TRP A 357 -1.12 17.27 19.61
C TRP A 357 0.05 16.29 19.54
N LEU A 358 1.25 16.75 19.86
CA LEU A 358 2.44 15.91 20.03
C LEU A 358 2.94 16.02 21.46
N SER A 359 3.29 14.88 22.04
CA SER A 359 4.02 14.76 23.30
C SER A 359 5.18 13.80 23.13
N SER A 360 6.37 14.16 23.58
CA SER A 360 7.54 13.27 23.58
C SER A 360 8.42 13.56 24.79
N VAL A 361 8.93 12.51 25.43
CA VAL A 361 9.92 12.64 26.53
C VAL A 361 11.29 13.11 26.02
N ARG A 362 11.60 12.91 24.73
CA ARG A 362 12.92 13.20 24.14
C ARG A 362 12.87 14.49 23.33
N SER A 363 13.95 15.25 23.40
CA SER A 363 14.24 16.27 22.39
C SER A 363 14.79 15.60 21.14
N ALA A 364 14.36 16.06 19.97
CA ALA A 364 14.80 15.54 18.68
C ALA A 364 14.68 16.65 17.63
N THR A 365 15.40 16.53 16.52
CA THR A 365 15.08 17.32 15.34
C THR A 365 14.09 16.49 14.54
N LEU A 366 12.83 16.93 14.51
CA LEU A 366 11.79 16.29 13.72
C LEU A 366 12.02 16.57 12.25
N ASP A 367 12.03 15.52 11.45
CA ASP A 367 11.65 15.59 10.06
C ASP A 367 10.43 14.69 9.81
N ALA A 368 10.00 14.61 8.56
CA ALA A 368 9.09 13.55 8.17
C ALA A 368 9.77 12.77 7.06
N ALA A 369 9.40 11.49 6.92
CA ALA A 369 9.99 10.51 6.01
C ALA A 369 9.74 10.80 4.51
N GLY A 370 10.07 12.01 4.07
CA GLY A 370 9.86 12.57 2.75
C GLY A 370 8.50 13.25 2.57
N TYR A 371 8.48 14.26 1.68
CA TYR A 371 7.28 14.98 1.29
C TYR A 371 7.04 14.99 -0.22
N ARG A 372 5.77 14.98 -0.63
CA ARG A 372 5.38 15.31 -2.01
C ARG A 372 5.60 16.80 -2.20
N LEU A 373 6.54 17.17 -3.07
CA LEU A 373 6.63 18.54 -3.55
C LEU A 373 5.33 18.90 -4.29
N PRO A 374 4.69 20.04 -3.99
CA PRO A 374 3.51 20.46 -4.72
C PRO A 374 3.88 20.72 -6.19
N THR A 375 3.19 20.07 -7.11
CA THR A 375 3.36 20.26 -8.56
C THR A 375 2.63 21.53 -9.02
N GLU A 376 3.30 22.69 -8.97
CA GLU A 376 2.88 24.01 -9.49
C GLU A 376 1.55 24.64 -8.98
N ASN A 377 1.56 25.97 -8.80
CA ASN A 377 0.47 26.83 -8.31
C ASN A 377 -0.18 26.36 -6.99
N HIS A 378 0.45 26.79 -5.90
CA HIS A 378 0.21 26.39 -4.52
C HIS A 378 -1.10 26.94 -3.95
N GLU A 379 -2.15 26.15 -4.11
CA GLU A 379 -3.43 26.38 -3.46
C GLU A 379 -3.77 25.18 -2.58
N SER A 380 -3.75 25.38 -1.27
CA SER A 380 -4.13 24.35 -0.30
C SER A 380 -5.47 24.70 0.32
N ARG A 381 -6.39 23.74 0.30
CA ARG A 381 -7.73 23.87 0.86
C ARG A 381 -7.85 22.99 2.10
N ILE A 382 -7.96 23.62 3.25
CA ILE A 382 -8.13 22.97 4.56
C ILE A 382 -9.63 23.01 4.89
N PRO A 383 -10.33 21.86 4.90
CA PRO A 383 -11.74 21.82 5.28
C PRO A 383 -11.89 22.10 6.78
N LEU A 384 -12.84 22.96 7.14
CA LEU A 384 -13.18 23.27 8.53
C LEU A 384 -14.63 22.83 8.78
N ALA A 385 -14.82 21.97 9.77
CA ALA A 385 -16.16 21.67 10.28
C ALA A 385 -16.64 22.80 11.19
N ALA A 386 -17.94 22.90 11.42
CA ALA A 386 -18.45 23.84 12.43
C ALA A 386 -17.89 23.49 13.82
N GLY A 387 -17.47 24.51 14.56
CA GLY A 387 -16.78 24.37 15.84
C GLY A 387 -15.26 24.48 15.74
N TRP A 388 -14.57 23.87 16.70
CA TRP A 388 -13.12 23.89 16.79
C TRP A 388 -12.45 23.02 15.75
N ASN A 389 -11.36 23.49 15.15
CA ASN A 389 -10.52 22.73 14.25
C ASN A 389 -9.05 22.97 14.64
N LEU A 390 -8.22 21.91 14.59
CA LEU A 390 -6.78 22.07 14.67
C LEU A 390 -6.21 22.18 13.26
N ILE A 391 -5.54 23.29 12.98
CA ILE A 391 -5.00 23.64 11.67
C ILE A 391 -3.49 23.90 11.77
N GLY A 392 -2.82 23.97 10.63
CA GLY A 392 -1.41 24.26 10.53
C GLY A 392 -1.04 24.86 9.17
N SER A 393 0.24 25.20 8.99
CA SER A 393 0.72 25.54 7.66
C SER A 393 0.80 24.27 6.80
N PRO A 394 0.22 24.25 5.58
CA PRO A 394 0.43 23.17 4.63
C PRO A 394 1.77 23.29 3.88
N TYR A 395 2.54 24.34 4.14
CA TYR A 395 3.80 24.64 3.45
C TYR A 395 4.98 24.72 4.42
N ASP A 396 6.17 24.55 3.86
CA ASP A 396 7.47 24.59 4.54
C ASP A 396 8.07 26.00 4.69
N SER A 397 7.30 27.02 4.29
CA SER A 397 7.65 28.44 4.41
C SER A 397 6.60 29.20 5.23
N LEU A 398 7.00 30.37 5.74
CA LEU A 398 6.10 31.28 6.45
C LEU A 398 5.00 31.77 5.51
N ILE A 399 3.75 31.64 5.92
CA ILE A 399 2.60 32.17 5.16
C ILE A 399 1.95 33.31 5.93
N SER A 400 1.79 34.45 5.28
CA SER A 400 1.05 35.56 5.86
C SER A 400 -0.43 35.22 5.96
N ILE A 401 -1.06 35.59 7.08
CA ILE A 401 -2.51 35.55 7.23
C ILE A 401 -3.23 36.40 6.17
N ALA A 402 -2.55 37.40 5.58
CA ALA A 402 -3.07 38.17 4.45
C ALA A 402 -3.28 37.31 3.18
N ASP A 403 -2.50 36.23 3.02
CA ASP A 403 -2.58 35.30 1.89
C ASP A 403 -3.56 34.15 2.14
N CYS A 404 -4.23 34.17 3.29
CA CYS A 404 -5.26 33.21 3.67
C CYS A 404 -6.65 33.77 3.37
N SER A 405 -7.53 32.95 2.80
CA SER A 405 -8.93 33.30 2.53
C SER A 405 -9.87 32.21 3.04
N VAL A 406 -11.10 32.56 3.37
CA VAL A 406 -12.16 31.61 3.71
C VAL A 406 -13.14 31.52 2.55
N ILE A 407 -13.51 30.30 2.21
CA ILE A 407 -14.54 30.00 1.21
C ILE A 407 -15.77 29.46 1.96
N ASP A 408 -16.87 30.21 1.87
CA ASP A 408 -18.21 29.81 2.32
C ASP A 408 -19.09 29.43 1.10
N THR A 409 -20.13 28.62 1.33
CA THR A 409 -21.17 28.17 0.40
C THR A 409 -21.59 29.26 -0.60
N GLY A 410 -20.89 29.35 -1.74
CA GLY A 410 -21.05 30.45 -2.71
C GLY A 410 -19.79 30.88 -3.47
N SER A 411 -18.62 30.28 -3.20
CA SER A 411 -17.36 30.49 -3.95
C SER A 411 -16.72 31.88 -3.82
N LEU A 412 -17.12 32.69 -2.84
CA LEU A 412 -16.48 33.97 -2.55
C LEU A 412 -15.26 33.76 -1.63
N TYR A 413 -14.10 34.29 -2.03
CA TYR A 413 -12.90 34.32 -1.21
C TYR A 413 -12.96 35.53 -0.27
N LEU A 414 -13.18 35.27 1.01
CA LEU A 414 -13.21 36.30 2.06
C LEU A 414 -11.84 36.33 2.76
N PRO A 415 -11.19 37.49 2.97
CA PRO A 415 -9.90 37.53 3.65
C PRO A 415 -10.01 36.93 5.05
N PHE A 416 -9.08 36.06 5.43
CA PHE A 416 -9.18 35.32 6.69
C PHE A 416 -9.20 36.26 7.92
N TRP A 417 -8.42 37.34 7.87
CA TRP A 417 -8.32 38.37 8.90
C TRP A 417 -9.44 39.43 8.85
N ASP A 418 -10.18 39.56 7.73
CA ASP A 418 -11.16 40.65 7.58
C ASP A 418 -12.44 40.31 8.31
N THR A 419 -12.61 41.05 9.39
CA THR A 419 -13.63 40.79 10.38
C THR A 419 -15.06 41.13 9.98
N LEU A 420 -15.22 42.06 9.03
CA LEU A 420 -16.51 42.52 8.53
C LEU A 420 -16.97 41.65 7.37
N ALA A 421 -16.01 41.14 6.60
CA ALA A 421 -16.25 40.27 5.46
C ALA A 421 -16.40 38.80 5.87
N ASN A 422 -15.59 38.31 6.84
CA ASN A 422 -15.55 36.91 7.24
C ASN A 422 -16.28 36.66 8.58
N ALA A 423 -17.51 36.16 8.47
CA ALA A 423 -18.30 35.67 9.61
C ALA A 423 -18.22 34.14 9.78
N ALA A 424 -17.54 33.42 8.89
CA ALA A 424 -17.49 31.96 8.87
C ALA A 424 -16.40 31.39 9.82
N VAL A 425 -15.33 32.15 10.07
CA VAL A 425 -14.30 31.78 11.06
C VAL A 425 -14.06 32.94 12.01
N ARG A 426 -13.95 32.63 13.31
CA ARG A 426 -13.62 33.62 14.35
C ARG A 426 -12.19 34.11 14.15
N GLN A 427 -11.98 35.41 14.33
CA GLN A 427 -10.73 36.08 13.95
C GLN A 427 -9.64 35.96 15.00
N ARG A 428 -9.42 34.74 15.49
CA ARG A 428 -8.38 34.39 16.46
C ARG A 428 -7.84 33.00 16.15
N LEU A 429 -6.51 32.89 16.16
CA LEU A 429 -5.81 31.61 16.18
C LEU A 429 -5.23 31.41 17.56
N TRP A 430 -5.49 30.25 18.14
CA TRP A 430 -4.98 29.89 19.45
C TRP A 430 -3.74 29.05 19.30
N VAL A 431 -2.67 29.47 19.98
CA VAL A 431 -1.42 28.72 20.10
C VAL A 431 -1.36 28.15 21.50
N TYR A 432 -1.00 26.88 21.60
CA TYR A 432 -0.76 26.24 22.88
C TYR A 432 0.73 26.29 23.22
N SER A 433 1.07 26.87 24.37
CA SER A 433 2.44 26.99 24.85
C SER A 433 2.58 26.28 26.19
N ASP A 434 3.41 25.24 26.22
CA ASP A 434 3.81 24.56 27.44
C ASP A 434 5.27 24.86 27.76
N THR A 435 5.48 25.47 28.92
CA THR A 435 6.82 25.83 29.42
C THR A 435 7.35 24.85 30.45
N THR A 436 6.53 23.92 30.94
CA THR A 436 6.90 22.93 31.96
C THR A 436 7.45 21.66 31.32
N LEU A 437 8.42 21.01 31.97
CA LEU A 437 9.11 19.81 31.44
C LEU A 437 8.66 18.54 32.17
N ASP A 438 7.34 18.36 32.34
CA ASP A 438 6.75 17.29 33.14
C ASP A 438 5.79 16.38 32.37
N LEU A 439 5.54 16.65 31.08
CA LEU A 439 4.52 15.97 30.25
C LEU A 439 3.14 15.90 30.91
N ARG A 440 2.81 16.89 31.72
CA ARG A 440 1.46 17.11 32.22
C ARG A 440 0.79 18.16 31.34
N ASN A 441 -0.53 18.14 31.28
CA ASN A 441 -1.29 19.18 30.58
C ASN A 441 -1.20 20.49 31.40
N ASN A 442 -0.05 21.16 31.31
CA ASN A 442 0.30 22.31 32.15
C ASN A 442 0.60 23.58 31.34
N GLY A 443 0.37 23.52 30.04
CA GLY A 443 0.51 24.66 29.17
C GLY A 443 -0.60 25.68 29.36
N SER A 444 -0.44 26.77 28.63
CA SER A 444 -1.43 27.83 28.54
C SER A 444 -1.75 28.08 27.08
N TRP A 445 -3.03 28.31 26.83
CA TRP A 445 -3.47 28.93 25.59
C TRP A 445 -3.09 30.41 25.66
N ASP A 446 -1.92 30.79 25.14
CA ASP A 446 -1.49 32.17 25.24
C ASP A 446 -0.51 32.63 24.16
N ARG A 447 -0.77 33.88 23.71
CA ARG A 447 0.27 34.92 23.70
C ARG A 447 -0.31 36.33 23.67
N ASP A 448 -1.54 36.50 23.20
CA ASP A 448 -2.24 37.78 23.14
C ASP A 448 -3.76 37.55 23.10
N THR A 449 -4.35 37.16 24.24
CA THR A 449 -5.82 36.95 24.42
C THR A 449 -6.74 38.11 23.99
N LEU A 450 -6.18 39.18 23.44
CA LEU A 450 -6.85 40.44 23.11
C LEU A 450 -6.54 40.96 21.70
N THR A 451 -5.59 40.39 20.96
CA THR A 451 -5.28 40.88 19.60
C THR A 451 -6.05 40.07 18.55
N PRO A 452 -6.94 40.73 17.78
CA PRO A 452 -7.53 40.11 16.60
C PRO A 452 -6.43 39.71 15.62
N LEU A 453 -6.71 38.73 14.75
CA LEU A 453 -5.84 38.46 13.62
C LEU A 453 -5.60 39.72 12.79
N VAL A 454 -4.34 40.06 12.59
CA VAL A 454 -3.91 41.14 11.68
C VAL A 454 -3.17 40.56 10.48
N PRO A 455 -3.13 41.28 9.33
CA PRO A 455 -2.45 40.82 8.12
C PRO A 455 -0.97 40.41 8.32
N THR A 456 -0.30 40.97 9.33
CA THR A 456 1.12 40.69 9.61
C THR A 456 1.37 39.40 10.37
N HIS A 457 0.34 38.74 10.90
CA HIS A 457 0.49 37.43 11.52
C HIS A 457 0.90 36.37 10.49
N MET A 458 1.66 35.37 10.93
CA MET A 458 2.22 34.32 10.09
C MET A 458 1.77 32.94 10.56
N LEU A 459 1.36 32.09 9.63
CA LEU A 459 1.34 30.64 9.82
C LEU A 459 2.77 30.13 9.64
N THR A 460 3.32 29.58 10.71
CA THR A 460 4.69 29.08 10.71
C THR A 460 4.70 27.57 10.44
N PRO A 461 5.61 27.05 9.60
CA PRO A 461 5.81 25.61 9.46
C PRO A 461 6.02 24.96 10.83
N TRP A 462 5.54 23.72 10.97
CA TRP A 462 5.60 22.93 12.20
C TRP A 462 4.78 23.43 13.40
N GLN A 463 4.20 24.63 13.34
CA GLN A 463 3.31 25.15 14.37
C GLN A 463 1.85 24.80 14.05
N GLY A 464 1.17 24.20 15.02
CA GLY A 464 -0.28 24.03 14.97
C GLY A 464 -1.02 25.15 15.69
N TYR A 465 -2.27 25.36 15.28
CA TYR A 465 -3.17 26.39 15.78
C TYR A 465 -4.58 25.81 15.98
N ALA A 466 -5.32 26.28 16.98
CA ALA A 466 -6.76 26.03 17.06
C ALA A 466 -7.53 27.22 16.46
N ALA A 467 -8.50 26.91 15.60
CA ALA A 467 -9.37 27.88 14.94
C ALA A 467 -10.84 27.49 15.12
N TYR A 468 -11.73 28.46 15.30
CA TYR A 468 -13.16 28.21 15.46
C TYR A 468 -13.94 28.64 14.23
N ALA A 469 -14.59 27.71 13.55
CA ALA A 469 -15.48 27.99 12.43
C ALA A 469 -16.94 28.01 12.92
N THR A 470 -17.68 29.08 12.63
CA THR A 470 -19.10 29.22 13.04
C THR A 470 -20.03 28.33 12.22
N ARG A 471 -19.58 27.87 11.06
CA ARG A 471 -20.28 26.98 10.13
C ARG A 471 -19.25 26.20 9.30
N PRO A 472 -19.62 25.11 8.61
CA PRO A 472 -18.70 24.41 7.72
C PRO A 472 -18.18 25.34 6.62
N CYS A 473 -16.86 25.43 6.46
CA CYS A 473 -16.23 26.26 5.44
C CYS A 473 -14.88 25.66 5.03
N SER A 474 -14.09 26.38 4.24
CA SER A 474 -12.71 25.98 3.94
C SER A 474 -11.75 27.14 4.08
N LEU A 475 -10.63 26.90 4.75
CA LEU A 475 -9.50 27.81 4.75
C LEU A 475 -8.65 27.54 3.50
N TYR A 476 -8.45 28.57 2.73
CA TYR A 476 -7.65 28.59 1.52
C TYR A 476 -6.32 29.26 1.81
N VAL A 477 -5.21 28.55 1.60
CA VAL A 477 -3.86 29.03 1.87
C VAL A 477 -3.09 29.09 0.57
N ARG A 478 -2.76 30.31 0.12
CA ARG A 478 -1.97 30.55 -1.10
C ARG A 478 -0.51 30.83 -0.74
N THR A 479 0.42 30.36 -1.56
CA THR A 479 1.78 30.92 -1.58
C THR A 479 1.92 31.76 -2.84
N ILE A 480 2.31 33.03 -2.69
CA ILE A 480 2.62 33.89 -3.84
C ILE A 480 4.13 34.10 -3.83
N LEU A 481 4.86 33.37 -4.69
CA LEU A 481 6.19 33.79 -5.11
C LEU A 481 6.00 35.07 -5.93
N ASN A 482 6.25 36.23 -5.31
CA ASN A 482 6.13 37.58 -5.87
C ASN A 482 4.75 38.23 -5.84
N LYS A 483 4.41 38.83 -4.71
CA LYS A 483 4.03 40.26 -4.64
C LYS A 483 4.12 40.72 -3.19
N ALA A 484 4.89 41.77 -2.94
CA ALA A 484 4.80 42.52 -1.69
C ALA A 484 3.40 43.16 -1.61
N ALA A 485 2.47 42.48 -0.96
CA ALA A 485 1.21 43.09 -0.59
C ALA A 485 1.53 44.22 0.40
N LYS A 486 1.22 45.46 0.02
CA LYS A 486 1.25 46.59 0.96
C LYS A 486 0.17 46.33 2.00
N ALA A 487 0.59 45.92 3.20
CA ALA A 487 -0.30 45.81 4.35
C ALA A 487 -1.03 47.15 4.55
N PRO A 488 -2.32 47.13 4.93
CA PRO A 488 -2.98 48.32 5.45
C PRO A 488 -2.14 48.89 6.60
N SER A 489 -1.90 50.20 6.59
CA SER A 489 -0.96 50.85 7.51
C SER A 489 -1.40 50.85 8.98
N GLN A 490 -2.63 50.40 9.29
CA GLN A 490 -3.10 50.21 10.65
C GLN A 490 -4.01 48.98 10.73
N GLY A 491 -3.57 47.97 11.48
CA GLY A 491 -4.48 47.00 12.07
C GLY A 491 -5.42 47.70 13.07
N PRO A 492 -6.53 47.06 13.47
CA PRO A 492 -7.38 47.61 14.51
C PRO A 492 -6.55 47.94 15.76
N PRO A 493 -6.78 49.10 16.41
CA PRO A 493 -6.02 49.50 17.59
C PRO A 493 -6.10 48.43 18.67
N ALA A 494 -4.98 48.23 19.39
CA ALA A 494 -4.91 47.30 20.52
C ALA A 494 -6.07 47.53 21.51
N ALA A 495 -6.52 46.45 22.14
CA ALA A 495 -7.58 46.51 23.14
C ALA A 495 -7.13 47.39 24.31
N ASP A 496 -7.82 48.51 24.55
CA ASP A 496 -7.69 49.26 25.79
C ASP A 496 -8.40 48.45 26.89
N VAL A 497 -7.68 47.53 27.53
CA VAL A 497 -8.19 46.81 28.71
C VAL A 497 -7.87 47.64 29.95
N HIS A 498 -8.90 48.05 30.70
CA HIS A 498 -8.70 48.80 31.94
C HIS A 498 -8.05 47.92 33.01
N TRP A 499 -8.62 46.73 33.21
CA TRP A 499 -8.08 45.70 34.08
C TRP A 499 -8.52 44.32 33.60
N SER A 500 -7.74 43.30 33.90
CA SER A 500 -8.11 41.90 33.69
C SER A 500 -7.68 41.02 34.86
N LEU A 501 -8.50 40.03 35.18
CA LEU A 501 -8.19 38.96 36.10
C LEU A 501 -7.87 37.70 35.29
N LYS A 502 -6.64 37.23 35.40
CA LYS A 502 -6.19 35.95 34.86
C LYS A 502 -6.39 34.88 35.91
N LEU A 503 -7.09 33.81 35.54
CA LEU A 503 -7.37 32.66 36.39
C LEU A 503 -6.71 31.40 35.82
N SER A 504 -6.23 30.57 36.74
CA SER A 504 -5.67 29.25 36.49
C SER A 504 -6.20 28.28 37.54
N ALA A 505 -6.42 27.03 37.17
CA ALA A 505 -6.78 25.97 38.10
C ALA A 505 -5.81 24.79 37.98
N GLY A 506 -5.53 24.11 39.08
CA GLY A 506 -4.71 22.90 39.09
C GLY A 506 -5.26 21.82 40.00
N SER A 507 -5.15 20.55 39.59
CA SER A 507 -5.50 19.38 40.40
C SER A 507 -4.74 18.16 39.91
N GLY A 508 -4.30 17.29 40.81
CA GLY A 508 -3.60 16.04 40.44
C GLY A 508 -2.31 16.22 39.64
N GLY A 509 -1.76 17.44 39.57
CA GLY A 509 -0.58 17.77 38.78
C GLY A 509 -0.85 18.31 37.36
N GLU A 510 -2.09 18.31 36.90
CA GLU A 510 -2.53 18.99 35.68
C GLU A 510 -3.06 20.39 35.99
N THR A 511 -2.97 21.30 35.03
CA THR A 511 -3.45 22.68 35.18
C THR A 511 -4.19 23.15 33.94
N ASP A 512 -5.26 23.91 34.14
CA ASP A 512 -5.89 24.68 33.06
C ASP A 512 -5.64 26.16 33.31
N ASN A 513 -4.85 26.76 32.41
CA ASN A 513 -4.38 28.13 32.50
C ASN A 513 -5.05 29.01 31.44
N GLY A 514 -5.03 30.33 31.69
CA GLY A 514 -5.33 31.32 30.66
C GLY A 514 -6.81 31.70 30.53
N VAL A 515 -7.61 31.52 31.59
CA VAL A 515 -8.94 32.16 31.63
C VAL A 515 -8.78 33.62 32.01
N ALA A 516 -9.35 34.53 31.22
CA ALA A 516 -9.22 35.97 31.42
C ALA A 516 -10.58 36.67 31.42
N LEU A 517 -10.91 37.35 32.50
CA LEU A 517 -12.09 38.21 32.58
C LEU A 517 -11.69 39.64 32.89
N GLY A 518 -12.50 40.63 32.53
CA GLY A 518 -12.15 42.00 32.86
C GLY A 518 -13.07 43.06 32.27
N VAL A 519 -12.66 44.32 32.44
CA VAL A 519 -13.38 45.47 31.90
C VAL A 519 -12.56 46.13 30.81
N SER A 520 -13.21 46.37 29.68
CA SER A 520 -12.66 47.20 28.60
C SER A 520 -13.71 48.22 28.15
N PRO A 521 -13.33 49.50 27.93
CA PRO A 521 -14.24 50.49 27.36
C PRO A 521 -14.71 50.16 25.95
N ARG A 522 -14.03 49.24 25.25
CA ARG A 522 -14.40 48.79 23.91
C ARG A 522 -15.19 47.48 23.90
N ALA A 523 -15.41 46.88 25.07
CA ALA A 523 -16.22 45.68 25.20
C ALA A 523 -17.71 45.98 24.98
N LEU A 524 -18.41 45.04 24.38
CA LEU A 524 -19.86 45.07 24.19
C LEU A 524 -20.55 44.18 25.24
N PRO A 525 -21.84 44.40 25.54
CA PRO A 525 -22.59 43.52 26.43
C PRO A 525 -22.80 42.09 25.90
N GLY A 526 -22.66 41.90 24.58
CA GLY A 526 -22.75 40.60 23.91
C GLY A 526 -21.40 40.20 23.32
N TYR A 527 -21.31 38.99 22.76
CA TYR A 527 -20.08 38.46 22.15
C TYR A 527 -19.37 39.49 21.25
N ASP A 528 -18.09 39.74 21.54
CA ASP A 528 -17.20 40.58 20.74
C ASP A 528 -15.81 39.93 20.54
N ARG A 529 -14.79 40.73 20.18
CA ARG A 529 -13.43 40.24 19.87
C ARG A 529 -12.53 40.06 21.07
N LEU A 530 -12.90 40.60 22.22
CA LEU A 530 -12.23 40.41 23.49
C LEU A 530 -12.67 39.08 24.12
N ASP A 531 -13.85 38.60 23.73
CA ASP A 531 -14.36 37.29 24.10
C ASP A 531 -13.71 36.19 23.27
N GLY A 532 -13.25 35.15 23.96
CA GLY A 532 -12.50 34.07 23.36
C GLY A 532 -13.12 32.74 23.70
N GLU A 533 -13.65 32.02 22.72
CA GLU A 533 -14.09 30.65 22.92
C GLU A 533 -12.93 29.81 23.49
N LYS A 534 -13.19 28.90 24.44
CA LYS A 534 -12.18 28.01 25.04
C LYS A 534 -11.80 26.91 24.04
N PRO A 535 -10.52 26.82 23.59
CA PRO A 535 -10.08 25.78 22.67
C PRO A 535 -10.14 24.36 23.28
N PRO A 536 -10.16 23.30 22.45
CA PRO A 536 -10.18 21.93 22.95
C PRO A 536 -8.83 21.58 23.57
N ALA A 537 -8.84 21.07 24.80
CA ALA A 537 -7.64 20.63 25.48
C ALA A 537 -7.19 19.23 25.01
N VAL A 538 -5.93 18.88 25.25
CA VAL A 538 -5.46 17.49 25.07
C VAL A 538 -6.04 16.56 26.14
N SER A 539 -6.29 17.08 27.34
CA SER A 539 -6.90 16.41 28.50
C SER A 539 -7.96 17.31 29.14
N ASP A 540 -9.06 16.72 29.60
CA ASP A 540 -10.14 17.40 30.33
C ASP A 540 -10.10 17.12 31.85
N ALA A 541 -8.97 16.66 32.40
CA ALA A 541 -8.85 16.34 33.82
C ALA A 541 -9.09 17.54 34.74
N VAL A 542 -8.64 18.72 34.31
CA VAL A 542 -8.90 20.02 34.92
C VAL A 542 -9.34 20.95 33.81
N ARG A 543 -10.52 21.55 33.93
CA ARG A 543 -11.05 22.48 32.91
C ARG A 543 -11.68 23.70 33.58
N LEU A 544 -11.06 24.85 33.37
CA LEU A 544 -11.49 26.15 33.85
C LEU A 544 -12.00 27.00 32.68
N LEU A 545 -13.21 27.52 32.81
CA LEU A 545 -13.89 28.26 31.74
C LEU A 545 -14.95 29.23 32.28
N ILE A 546 -15.40 30.13 31.41
CA ILE A 546 -16.51 31.04 31.63
C ILE A 546 -17.72 30.50 30.83
N PRO A 547 -18.77 29.97 31.49
CA PRO A 547 -19.92 29.47 30.76
C PRO A 547 -20.83 30.62 30.32
N GLN A 548 -21.17 30.71 29.04
CA GLN A 548 -22.04 31.77 28.52
C GLN A 548 -23.36 31.22 27.98
N ARG A 549 -24.46 31.72 28.55
CA ARG A 549 -25.83 31.41 28.13
C ARG A 549 -26.56 32.62 27.56
N GLU A 550 -25.99 33.81 27.69
CA GLU A 550 -26.68 35.09 27.45
C GLU A 550 -26.55 35.57 25.99
N TRP A 551 -25.59 35.06 25.22
CA TRP A 551 -25.30 35.52 23.85
C TRP A 551 -26.15 34.86 22.76
N GLY A 552 -27.10 34.00 23.14
CA GLY A 552 -28.11 33.41 22.25
C GLY A 552 -27.77 32.01 21.71
N PRO A 553 -28.72 31.37 21.03
CA PRO A 553 -28.52 30.04 20.43
C PRO A 553 -27.51 30.10 19.27
N GLY A 554 -26.57 29.16 19.25
CA GLY A 554 -25.52 29.07 18.21
C GLY A 554 -24.21 29.80 18.55
N THR A 555 -24.13 30.48 19.69
CA THR A 555 -22.84 30.84 20.29
C THR A 555 -22.30 29.65 21.06
N TRP A 556 -21.00 29.40 20.97
CA TRP A 556 -20.33 28.42 21.83
C TRP A 556 -20.59 28.76 23.30
N HIS A 557 -20.57 27.79 24.22
CA HIS A 557 -20.97 28.01 25.61
C HIS A 557 -19.81 28.06 26.61
N GLU A 558 -18.57 27.89 26.16
CA GLU A 558 -17.40 27.82 27.04
C GLU A 558 -16.32 28.79 26.57
N TYR A 559 -15.98 29.76 27.40
CA TYR A 559 -15.07 30.84 27.04
C TYR A 559 -13.80 30.81 27.89
N ALA A 560 -12.67 31.05 27.22
CA ALA A 560 -11.39 31.39 27.82
C ALA A 560 -11.32 32.87 28.17
N SER A 561 -12.10 33.74 27.52
CA SER A 561 -12.18 35.13 27.94
C SER A 561 -13.56 35.76 27.79
N ASP A 562 -13.90 36.66 28.71
CA ASP A 562 -15.11 37.50 28.71
C ASP A 562 -14.73 38.90 29.22
N PHE A 563 -14.81 39.90 28.34
CA PHE A 563 -14.61 41.30 28.72
C PHE A 563 -15.92 42.06 28.60
N ARG A 564 -16.20 42.92 29.58
CA ARG A 564 -17.46 43.67 29.64
C ARG A 564 -17.23 45.17 29.71
N PRO A 565 -18.19 45.99 29.25
CA PRO A 565 -18.16 47.43 29.50
C PRO A 565 -18.26 47.71 31.00
N GLY A 566 -17.73 48.86 31.42
CA GLY A 566 -17.81 49.27 32.83
C GLY A 566 -19.26 49.47 33.30
N ALA A 567 -19.59 48.92 34.46
CA ALA A 567 -20.88 49.05 35.13
C ALA A 567 -20.69 49.07 36.66
N ASP A 568 -21.74 49.46 37.39
CA ASP A 568 -21.71 49.52 38.87
C ASP A 568 -21.57 48.13 39.51
N HIS A 569 -22.09 47.10 38.84
CA HIS A 569 -21.99 45.71 39.25
C HIS A 569 -21.84 44.83 38.02
N ILE A 570 -20.85 43.94 38.04
CA ILE A 570 -20.58 42.96 37.00
C ILE A 570 -20.31 41.62 37.66
N GLU A 571 -20.98 40.58 37.18
CA GLU A 571 -20.79 39.21 37.64
C GLU A 571 -20.39 38.31 36.48
N TRP A 572 -19.27 37.60 36.62
CA TRP A 572 -18.84 36.58 35.67
C TRP A 572 -19.11 35.20 36.25
N PRO A 573 -19.88 34.34 35.57
CA PRO A 573 -19.90 32.94 35.94
C PRO A 573 -18.54 32.33 35.61
N VAL A 574 -17.94 31.58 36.53
CA VAL A 574 -16.73 30.80 36.29
C VAL A 574 -17.00 29.36 36.71
N SER A 575 -16.66 28.41 35.84
CA SER A 575 -16.83 26.98 36.07
C SER A 575 -15.47 26.30 36.10
N LEU A 576 -15.20 25.59 37.18
CA LEU A 576 -14.13 24.60 37.26
C LEU A 576 -14.75 23.21 37.18
N ARG A 577 -14.25 22.38 36.27
CA ARG A 577 -14.63 20.96 36.15
C ARG A 577 -13.40 20.10 36.36
N LEU A 578 -13.56 19.06 37.18
CA LEU A 578 -12.55 18.05 37.44
C LEU A 578 -13.07 16.70 36.95
N ALA A 579 -12.19 15.88 36.36
CA ALA A 579 -12.54 14.51 35.99
C ALA A 579 -12.89 13.67 37.23
N ASP A 580 -12.14 13.87 38.32
CA ASP A 580 -12.49 13.35 39.65
C ASP A 580 -13.12 14.48 40.48
N GLN A 581 -14.43 14.43 40.68
CA GLN A 581 -15.16 15.44 41.45
C GLN A 581 -14.81 15.43 42.95
N SER A 582 -14.11 14.41 43.44
CA SER A 582 -13.64 14.33 44.82
C SER A 582 -12.24 14.92 45.03
N ALA A 583 -11.54 15.28 43.95
CA ALA A 583 -10.18 15.79 44.02
C ALA A 583 -10.14 17.23 44.52
N GLU A 584 -9.10 17.56 45.30
CA GLU A 584 -8.80 18.94 45.66
C GLU A 584 -8.28 19.71 44.45
N ALA A 585 -8.72 20.96 44.27
CA ALA A 585 -8.23 21.86 43.25
C ALA A 585 -7.70 23.15 43.86
N VAL A 586 -6.62 23.67 43.26
CA VAL A 586 -6.01 24.95 43.59
C VAL A 586 -6.38 25.93 42.51
N LEU A 587 -7.12 26.98 42.86
CA LEU A 587 -7.38 28.12 41.99
C LEU A 587 -6.34 29.21 42.27
N SER A 588 -5.66 29.65 41.21
CA SER A 588 -4.69 30.75 41.24
C SER A 588 -5.21 31.93 40.42
N TYR A 589 -4.91 33.14 40.86
CA TYR A 589 -5.33 34.35 40.17
C TYR A 589 -4.19 35.36 40.06
N ARG A 590 -4.25 36.20 39.02
CA ARG A 590 -3.39 37.36 38.83
C ARG A 590 -4.23 38.51 38.28
N LEU A 591 -4.25 39.62 39.01
CA LEU A 591 -4.84 40.87 38.53
C LEU A 591 -3.80 41.64 37.71
N GLU A 592 -4.20 42.08 36.53
CA GLU A 592 -3.41 42.94 35.63
C GLU A 592 -4.16 44.26 35.41
N GLY A 593 -3.45 45.38 35.56
CA GLY A 593 -4.07 46.72 35.62
C GLY A 593 -4.54 47.09 37.03
N GLY A 594 -5.11 48.29 37.17
CA GLY A 594 -5.62 48.79 38.44
C GLY A 594 -7.14 48.85 38.44
N LEU A 595 -7.78 48.34 39.50
CA LEU A 595 -9.21 48.57 39.70
C LEU A 595 -9.48 50.08 39.86
N PRO A 596 -10.55 50.62 39.24
CA PRO A 596 -10.97 51.99 39.48
C PRO A 596 -11.20 52.28 40.97
N PRO A 597 -10.96 53.52 41.43
CA PRO A 597 -11.17 53.89 42.84
C PRO A 597 -12.59 53.54 43.32
N GLY A 598 -12.68 52.83 44.45
CA GLY A 598 -13.95 52.44 45.07
C GLY A 598 -14.56 51.13 44.55
N GLN A 599 -14.01 50.53 43.49
CA GLN A 599 -14.40 49.19 43.06
C GLN A 599 -13.65 48.13 43.86
N ARG A 600 -14.31 46.98 44.05
CA ARG A 600 -13.75 45.79 44.71
C ARG A 600 -14.07 44.56 43.88
N LEU A 601 -13.18 43.58 43.91
CA LEU A 601 -13.32 42.34 43.16
C LEU A 601 -13.35 41.17 44.15
N TYR A 602 -14.35 40.31 43.99
CA TYR A 602 -14.55 39.15 44.85
C TYR A 602 -14.63 37.89 44.00
N LEU A 603 -13.97 36.84 44.45
CA LEU A 603 -14.21 35.47 43.98
C LEU A 603 -15.13 34.77 44.96
N VAL A 604 -16.30 34.35 44.50
CA VAL A 604 -17.36 33.79 45.34
C VAL A 604 -17.62 32.33 44.97
N GLU A 605 -17.48 31.43 45.92
CA GLU A 605 -17.90 30.04 45.80
C GLU A 605 -19.41 29.95 46.00
N ARG A 606 -20.14 29.53 44.95
CA ARG A 606 -21.61 29.64 44.91
C ARG A 606 -22.32 28.77 45.94
N ASP A 607 -21.79 27.59 46.24
CA ASP A 607 -22.48 26.60 47.08
C ASP A 607 -22.37 26.92 48.57
N ASN A 608 -21.24 27.52 49.00
CA ASN A 608 -20.96 27.82 50.41
C ASN A 608 -20.95 29.33 50.71
N LEU A 609 -21.17 30.18 49.70
CA LEU A 609 -21.12 31.65 49.78
C LEU A 609 -19.81 32.20 50.37
N LYS A 610 -18.72 31.46 50.22
CA LYS A 610 -17.39 31.89 50.66
C LYS A 610 -16.85 32.88 49.65
N ALA A 611 -16.56 34.09 50.10
CA ALA A 611 -16.00 35.15 49.26
C ALA A 611 -14.54 35.44 49.64
N ILE A 612 -13.69 35.60 48.64
CA ILE A 612 -12.31 36.06 48.77
C ILE A 612 -12.20 37.40 48.03
N GLU A 613 -11.78 38.45 48.72
CA GLU A 613 -11.44 39.73 48.09
C GLU A 613 -10.06 39.59 47.42
N ILE A 614 -9.97 39.97 46.15
CA ILE A 614 -8.78 39.80 45.30
C ILE A 614 -7.81 40.99 45.43
#